data_AF-A0A9X1QR49-F1
#
_entry.id   AF-A0A9X1QR49-F1
#
_cell.length_a   1.000
_cell.length_b   1.000
_cell.length_c   1.000
_cell.angle_alpha   90.00
_cell.angle_beta   90.00
_cell.angle_gamma   90.00
#
_symmetry.space_group_name_H-M   'P 1'
#
loop_
_entity.id
_entity.type
_entity.pdbx_description
1 polymer ?
#
loop_
_entity_poly.entity_id
_entity_poly.type
_entity_poly.pdbx_seq_one_letter_code
_entity_poly.pdbx_strand_id
1 'polypeptide(L)'
;MIGYFISGIIFLAGLIYFIYPRYEMYFKIRPKLVVEIEPDTGITKTQDFIGYSTKNKPISDGPDEMWYLYKFEWRFVLIVRNNSEVNAYEVKLLQHQSKPQIEFDNDINMQKALKSHEEIKLPFRVHRYVECQGKDREENFRKVPDILTDLMIVFQYKNPRGNTFQSRYYFNTDKTQYEKIPKKELENYWH
;
A
#
# COMPACT_ATOMS: atom_id res chain seq x y z
N MET A 1 -10.50 -47.40 33.77
CA MET A 1 -10.11 -45.97 33.81
C MET A 1 -8.80 -45.67 33.09
N ILE A 2 -7.74 -46.47 33.25
CA ILE A 2 -6.41 -46.20 32.66
C ILE A 2 -6.41 -46.20 31.12
N GLY A 3 -7.18 -47.08 30.47
CA GLY A 3 -7.25 -47.16 28.99
C GLY A 3 -7.78 -45.89 28.32
N TYR A 4 -8.78 -45.23 28.92
CA TYR A 4 -9.35 -43.99 28.39
C TYR A 4 -8.38 -42.81 28.48
N PHE A 5 -7.52 -42.81 29.49
CA PHE A 5 -6.50 -41.78 29.68
C PHE A 5 -5.39 -41.90 28.62
N ILE A 6 -4.93 -43.12 28.33
CA ILE A 6 -3.92 -43.39 27.29
C ILE A 6 -4.47 -43.04 25.90
N SER A 7 -5.72 -43.43 25.59
CA SER A 7 -6.34 -43.07 24.30
C SER A 7 -6.50 -41.56 24.13
N GLY A 8 -6.80 -40.82 25.21
CA GLY A 8 -6.90 -39.36 25.18
C GLY A 8 -5.57 -38.68 24.86
N ILE A 9 -4.46 -39.17 25.43
CA ILE A 9 -3.11 -38.64 25.16
C ILE A 9 -2.70 -38.88 23.70
N ILE A 10 -2.96 -40.09 23.16
CA ILE A 10 -2.63 -40.43 21.76
C ILE A 10 -3.42 -39.53 20.80
N PHE A 11 -4.72 -39.32 21.07
CA PHE A 11 -5.54 -38.43 20.25
C PHE A 11 -5.03 -36.99 20.27
N LEU A 12 -4.70 -36.47 21.46
CA LEU A 12 -4.17 -35.11 21.61
C LEU A 12 -2.82 -34.95 20.91
N ALA A 13 -1.92 -35.92 21.03
CA ALA A 13 -0.62 -35.93 20.36
C ALA A 13 -0.78 -35.93 18.82
N GLY A 14 -1.71 -36.74 18.29
CA GLY A 14 -2.04 -36.76 16.86
C GLY A 14 -2.59 -35.42 16.37
N LEU A 15 -3.43 -34.77 17.18
CA LEU A 15 -4.02 -33.47 16.86
C LEU A 15 -2.96 -32.36 16.87
N ILE A 16 -2.06 -32.34 17.86
CA ILE A 16 -0.91 -31.42 17.90
C ILE A 16 0.01 -31.65 16.71
N TYR A 17 0.35 -32.90 16.39
CA TYR A 17 1.19 -33.24 15.24
C TYR A 17 0.62 -32.71 13.92
N PHE A 18 -0.71 -32.70 13.78
CA PHE A 18 -1.37 -32.19 12.58
C PHE A 18 -1.49 -30.66 12.54
N ILE A 19 -1.73 -30.01 13.69
CA ILE A 19 -1.94 -28.54 13.77
C ILE A 19 -0.61 -27.78 13.82
N TYR A 20 0.37 -28.28 14.56
CA TYR A 20 1.66 -27.61 14.80
C TYR A 20 2.35 -27.14 13.50
N PRO A 21 2.54 -27.97 12.45
CA PRO A 21 3.22 -27.51 11.23
C PRO A 21 2.46 -26.37 10.53
N ARG A 22 1.12 -26.37 10.58
CA ARG A 22 0.31 -25.27 10.02
C ARG A 22 0.48 -23.98 10.83
N TYR A 23 0.49 -24.10 12.15
CA TYR A 23 0.72 -22.97 13.05
C TYR A 23 2.11 -22.37 12.85
N GLU A 24 3.15 -23.21 12.83
CA GLU A 24 4.54 -22.79 12.63
C GLU A 24 4.72 -22.07 11.28
N MET A 25 4.12 -22.60 10.21
CA MET A 25 4.14 -21.95 8.89
C MET A 25 3.52 -20.55 8.89
N TYR A 26 2.42 -20.35 9.63
CA TYR A 26 1.71 -19.07 9.63
C TYR A 26 2.41 -18.02 10.51
N PHE A 27 2.95 -18.43 11.67
CA PHE A 27 3.45 -17.49 12.68
C PHE A 27 4.97 -17.37 12.75
N LYS A 28 5.74 -18.44 12.51
CA LYS A 28 7.21 -18.41 12.67
C LYS A 28 7.96 -18.16 11.35
N ILE A 29 7.47 -18.69 10.23
CA ILE A 29 8.19 -18.68 8.94
C ILE A 29 7.60 -17.66 7.96
N ARG A 30 6.84 -16.69 8.48
CA ARG A 30 6.20 -15.65 7.68
C ARG A 30 7.07 -14.39 7.68
N PRO A 31 7.53 -13.92 6.51
CA PRO A 31 8.10 -12.58 6.42
C PRO A 31 7.04 -11.53 6.76
N LYS A 32 7.39 -10.52 7.55
CA LYS A 32 6.48 -9.45 7.97
C LYS A 32 6.89 -8.14 7.32
N LEU A 33 6.33 -7.87 6.14
CA LEU A 33 6.54 -6.58 5.50
C LEU A 33 5.64 -5.55 6.20
N VAL A 34 6.25 -4.51 6.74
CA VAL A 34 5.60 -3.32 7.31
C VAL A 34 5.81 -2.19 6.31
N VAL A 35 4.75 -1.44 6.05
CA VAL A 35 4.75 -0.33 5.10
C VAL A 35 4.41 0.94 5.84
N GLU A 36 5.16 1.99 5.57
CA GLU A 36 4.99 3.34 6.14
C GLU A 36 5.25 4.40 5.06
N ILE A 37 4.62 5.56 5.16
CA ILE A 37 4.93 6.74 4.32
C ILE A 37 5.87 7.64 5.10
N GLU A 38 6.97 8.06 4.48
CA GLU A 38 7.93 8.96 5.13
C GLU A 38 7.27 10.34 5.38
N PRO A 39 7.05 10.76 6.64
CA PRO A 39 6.18 11.89 6.96
C PRO A 39 6.77 13.27 6.61
N ASP A 40 8.11 13.39 6.56
CA ASP A 40 8.79 14.69 6.54
C ASP A 40 9.64 14.97 5.29
N THR A 41 9.91 13.98 4.45
CA THR A 41 10.70 14.08 3.21
C THR A 41 9.86 13.87 1.95
N GLY A 42 8.67 13.29 2.10
CA GLY A 42 7.86 12.85 0.98
C GLY A 42 7.14 13.99 0.26
N ILE A 43 6.46 14.88 1.01
CA ILE A 43 5.44 15.79 0.47
C ILE A 43 6.06 17.00 -0.24
N THR A 44 6.73 16.76 -1.37
CA THR A 44 7.03 17.84 -2.32
C THR A 44 5.77 18.04 -3.17
N LYS A 45 5.24 19.26 -3.14
CA LYS A 45 4.05 19.62 -3.90
C LYS A 45 4.44 20.53 -5.04
N THR A 46 3.93 20.26 -6.24
CA THR A 46 4.05 21.17 -7.38
C THR A 46 2.66 21.49 -7.92
N GLN A 47 2.53 22.68 -8.50
CA GLN A 47 1.30 23.12 -9.15
C GLN A 47 1.63 23.58 -10.55
N ASP A 48 0.88 23.07 -11.52
CA ASP A 48 0.99 23.45 -12.92
C ASP A 48 -0.33 24.05 -13.39
N PHE A 49 -0.25 25.24 -13.98
CA PHE A 49 -1.39 25.85 -14.65
C PHE A 49 -1.67 25.12 -15.97
N ILE A 50 -2.86 24.54 -16.11
CA ILE A 50 -3.26 23.80 -17.31
C ILE A 50 -4.04 24.71 -18.27
N GLY A 51 -4.92 25.55 -17.74
CA GLY A 51 -5.75 26.43 -18.56
C GLY A 51 -6.90 27.06 -17.80
N TYR A 52 -7.70 27.86 -18.49
CA TYR A 52 -8.91 28.47 -17.93
C TYR A 52 -10.06 27.45 -17.93
N SER A 53 -10.86 27.42 -16.87
CA SER A 53 -12.06 26.59 -16.83
C SER A 53 -13.16 27.13 -17.75
N THR A 54 -14.01 26.24 -18.25
CA THR A 54 -15.22 26.58 -19.02
C THR A 54 -16.28 27.31 -18.19
N LYS A 55 -16.11 27.37 -16.86
CA LYS A 55 -16.97 28.12 -15.92
C LYS A 55 -16.79 29.62 -15.97
N ASN A 56 -15.71 30.12 -16.58
CA ASN A 56 -15.47 31.55 -16.68
C ASN A 56 -16.52 32.22 -17.56
N LYS A 57 -16.95 33.41 -17.15
CA LYS A 57 -17.80 34.26 -17.97
C LYS A 57 -16.94 35.01 -19.00
N PRO A 58 -17.52 35.40 -20.15
CA PRO A 58 -16.80 36.14 -21.19
C PRO A 58 -16.44 37.58 -20.78
N ILE A 59 -17.05 38.11 -19.72
CA ILE A 59 -16.69 39.39 -19.13
C ILE A 59 -15.60 39.13 -18.10
N SER A 60 -14.53 39.93 -18.15
CA SER A 60 -13.33 39.74 -17.32
C SER A 60 -13.67 39.85 -15.83
N ASP A 61 -13.80 38.70 -15.18
CA ASP A 61 -13.66 38.58 -13.74
C ASP A 61 -12.18 38.87 -13.39
N GLY A 62 -11.88 39.48 -12.23
CA GLY A 62 -10.48 39.73 -11.83
C GLY A 62 -9.70 38.41 -11.66
N PRO A 63 -8.35 38.42 -11.64
CA PRO A 63 -7.55 37.19 -11.50
C PRO A 63 -7.94 36.31 -10.30
N ASP A 64 -8.40 36.90 -9.21
CA ASP A 64 -8.81 36.16 -8.01
C ASP A 64 -10.18 35.46 -8.16
N GLU A 65 -11.02 35.95 -9.06
CA GLU A 65 -12.39 35.48 -9.30
C GLU A 65 -12.48 34.53 -10.51
N MET A 66 -11.49 34.57 -11.40
CA MET A 66 -11.35 33.63 -12.51
C MET A 66 -11.18 32.20 -12.02
N TRP A 67 -11.86 31.27 -12.70
CA TRP A 67 -11.73 29.83 -12.52
C TRP A 67 -10.60 29.28 -13.38
N TYR A 68 -9.64 28.62 -12.74
CA TYR A 68 -8.50 28.00 -13.40
C TYR A 68 -8.57 26.49 -13.23
N LEU A 69 -8.05 25.78 -14.22
CA LEU A 69 -7.73 24.36 -14.13
C LEU A 69 -6.25 24.22 -13.77
N TYR A 70 -5.99 23.64 -12.60
CA TYR A 70 -4.66 23.33 -12.11
C TYR A 70 -4.44 21.83 -12.03
N LYS A 71 -3.20 21.40 -12.30
CA LYS A 71 -2.70 20.07 -11.93
C LYS A 71 -1.86 20.23 -10.68
N PHE A 72 -2.29 19.58 -9.61
CA PHE A 72 -1.53 19.46 -8.38
C PHE A 72 -0.85 18.11 -8.35
N GLU A 73 0.44 18.08 -8.07
CA GLU A 73 1.22 16.86 -7.91
C GLU A 73 1.78 16.81 -6.49
N TRP A 74 1.61 15.67 -5.82
CA TRP A 74 2.20 15.36 -4.54
C TRP A 74 3.16 14.20 -4.73
N ARG A 75 4.40 14.39 -4.30
CA ARG A 75 5.40 13.33 -4.23
C ARG A 75 5.36 12.73 -2.83
N PHE A 76 5.77 11.49 -2.71
CA PHE A 76 5.87 10.75 -1.44
C PHE A 76 6.96 9.69 -1.56
N VAL A 77 7.39 9.16 -0.42
CA VAL A 77 8.26 7.98 -0.36
C VAL A 77 7.57 6.92 0.47
N LEU A 78 7.29 5.78 -0.15
CA LEU A 78 6.79 4.59 0.53
C LEU A 78 7.98 3.76 1.01
N ILE A 79 8.05 3.49 2.31
CA ILE A 79 9.08 2.65 2.91
C ILE A 79 8.47 1.28 3.17
N VAL A 80 9.09 0.23 2.64
CA VAL A 80 8.68 -1.16 2.88
C VAL A 80 9.80 -1.85 3.62
N ARG A 81 9.58 -2.16 4.89
CA ARG A 81 10.55 -2.78 5.79
C ARG A 81 10.18 -4.22 6.07
N ASN A 82 11.15 -5.13 5.99
CA ASN A 82 10.97 -6.50 6.47
C ASN A 82 11.23 -6.57 7.98
N ASN A 83 10.17 -6.46 8.78
CA ASN A 83 10.24 -6.51 10.24
C ASN A 83 10.19 -7.96 10.78
N SER A 84 10.98 -8.85 10.18
CA SER A 84 11.07 -10.26 10.60
C SER A 84 12.45 -10.85 10.37
N GLU A 85 12.74 -11.95 11.05
CA GLU A 85 13.96 -12.76 10.89
C GLU A 85 13.99 -13.57 9.58
N VAL A 86 12.94 -13.48 8.76
CA VAL A 86 12.77 -14.31 7.56
C VAL A 86 12.83 -13.43 6.32
N ASN A 87 13.69 -13.77 5.38
CA ASN A 87 13.80 -13.06 4.10
C ASN A 87 12.48 -13.18 3.30
N ALA A 88 12.09 -12.08 2.65
CA ALA A 88 11.00 -12.05 1.69
C ALA A 88 11.57 -12.11 0.26
N TYR A 89 11.10 -13.07 -0.52
CA TYR A 89 11.51 -13.29 -1.92
C TYR A 89 10.38 -12.90 -2.86
N GLU A 90 10.71 -12.61 -4.12
CA GLU A 90 9.74 -12.29 -5.17
C GLU A 90 8.72 -11.23 -4.73
N VAL A 91 9.21 -10.15 -4.10
CA VAL A 91 8.35 -9.08 -3.60
C VAL A 91 7.72 -8.35 -4.80
N LYS A 92 6.39 -8.30 -4.82
CA LYS A 92 5.56 -7.60 -5.80
C LYS A 92 4.70 -6.58 -5.11
N LEU A 93 4.48 -5.45 -5.76
CA LEU A 93 3.48 -4.46 -5.38
C LEU A 93 2.32 -4.57 -6.36
N LEU A 94 1.11 -4.60 -5.85
CA LEU A 94 -0.13 -4.64 -6.61
C LEU A 94 -1.02 -3.47 -6.20
N GLN A 95 -1.64 -2.84 -7.18
CA GLN A 95 -2.59 -1.74 -7.02
C GLN A 95 -4.00 -2.17 -7.45
N HIS A 96 -5.01 -1.56 -6.85
CA HIS A 96 -6.40 -1.89 -7.18
C HIS A 96 -6.81 -1.24 -8.52
N GLN A 97 -7.36 -2.02 -9.46
CA GLN A 97 -7.71 -1.53 -10.81
C GLN A 97 -8.71 -0.37 -10.82
N SER A 98 -9.75 -0.45 -10.00
CA SER A 98 -10.83 0.56 -9.97
C SER A 98 -10.53 1.76 -9.06
N LYS A 99 -9.33 1.82 -8.48
CA LYS A 99 -8.89 2.95 -7.68
C LYS A 99 -7.86 3.76 -8.45
N PRO A 100 -7.72 5.06 -8.15
CA PRO A 100 -6.68 5.87 -8.74
C PRO A 100 -5.31 5.21 -8.51
N GLN A 101 -4.56 5.03 -9.59
CA GLN A 101 -3.23 4.44 -9.52
C GLN A 101 -2.23 5.49 -9.06
N ILE A 102 -1.29 5.06 -8.23
CA ILE A 102 -0.12 5.84 -7.90
C ILE A 102 1.00 5.50 -8.87
N GLU A 103 1.69 6.54 -9.31
CA GLU A 103 2.81 6.42 -10.23
C GLU A 103 4.08 6.23 -9.39
N PHE A 104 4.65 5.03 -9.40
CA PHE A 104 5.94 4.79 -8.76
C PHE A 104 7.07 5.25 -9.70
N ASP A 105 8.06 5.94 -9.14
CA ASP A 105 9.24 6.36 -9.91
C ASP A 105 10.16 5.18 -10.24
N ASN A 106 10.09 4.11 -9.45
CA ASN A 106 10.89 2.89 -9.62
C ASN A 106 10.08 1.63 -9.31
N ASP A 107 10.34 0.56 -10.06
CA ASP A 107 9.77 -0.76 -9.80
C ASP A 107 10.54 -1.53 -8.72
N ILE A 108 9.83 -2.43 -8.03
CA ILE A 108 10.47 -3.38 -7.10
C ILE A 108 11.21 -4.45 -7.92
N ASN A 109 12.51 -4.60 -7.67
CA ASN A 109 13.27 -5.70 -8.25
C ASN A 109 12.87 -7.04 -7.62
N MET A 110 11.99 -7.77 -8.30
CA MET A 110 11.49 -9.08 -7.86
C MET A 110 12.58 -10.15 -7.68
N GLN A 111 13.74 -10.02 -8.35
CA GLN A 111 14.84 -10.98 -8.23
C GLN A 111 15.66 -10.75 -6.96
N LYS A 112 15.63 -9.53 -6.42
CA LYS A 112 16.30 -9.20 -5.17
C LYS A 112 15.38 -9.55 -4.00
N ALA A 113 15.85 -10.45 -3.13
CA ALA A 113 15.17 -10.69 -1.86
C ALA A 113 15.29 -9.47 -0.95
N LEU A 114 14.21 -9.15 -0.24
CA LEU A 114 14.23 -8.20 0.87
C LEU A 114 14.65 -8.97 2.13
N LYS A 115 15.91 -8.80 2.51
CA LYS A 115 16.50 -9.53 3.64
C LYS A 115 15.83 -9.15 4.95
N SER A 116 16.05 -9.96 5.98
CA SER A 116 15.64 -9.63 7.34
C SER A 116 16.14 -8.24 7.73
N HIS A 117 15.24 -7.43 8.30
CA HIS A 117 15.48 -6.04 8.73
C HIS A 117 15.94 -5.08 7.64
N GLU A 118 15.87 -5.48 6.35
CA GLU A 118 16.13 -4.59 5.22
C GLU A 118 14.87 -3.79 4.88
N GLU A 119 15.08 -2.60 4.31
CA GLU A 119 14.03 -1.75 3.78
C GLU A 119 14.28 -1.39 2.32
N ILE A 120 13.20 -1.13 1.60
CA ILE A 120 13.22 -0.50 0.28
C ILE A 120 12.43 0.81 0.35
N LYS A 121 12.94 1.81 -0.35
CA LYS A 121 12.27 3.11 -0.52
C LYS A 121 11.74 3.20 -1.94
N LEU A 122 10.44 3.47 -2.06
CA LEU A 122 9.72 3.53 -3.32
C LEU A 122 9.10 4.93 -3.44
N PRO A 123 9.80 5.88 -4.09
CA PRO A 123 9.21 7.18 -4.40
C PRO A 123 8.00 7.00 -5.31
N PHE A 124 6.93 7.72 -5.04
CA PHE A 124 5.73 7.71 -5.86
C PHE A 124 5.10 9.09 -5.93
N ARG A 125 4.26 9.30 -6.94
CA ARG A 125 3.57 10.55 -7.23
C ARG A 125 2.09 10.32 -7.36
N VAL A 126 1.35 11.34 -6.95
CA VAL A 126 -0.10 11.41 -7.08
C VAL A 126 -0.45 12.74 -7.68
N HIS A 127 -1.29 12.74 -8.69
CA HIS A 127 -1.77 13.97 -9.32
C HIS A 127 -3.28 14.11 -9.21
N ARG A 128 -3.74 15.36 -9.07
CA ARG A 128 -5.17 15.71 -9.09
C ARG A 128 -5.36 16.95 -9.94
N TYR A 129 -6.33 16.88 -10.85
CA TYR A 129 -6.82 18.05 -11.57
C TYR A 129 -7.93 18.71 -10.75
N VAL A 130 -7.81 20.00 -10.51
CA VAL A 130 -8.77 20.77 -9.72
C VAL A 130 -9.11 22.04 -10.48
N GLU A 131 -10.41 22.30 -10.59
CA GLU A 131 -10.92 23.60 -11.00
C GLU A 131 -11.21 24.45 -9.76
N CYS A 132 -10.54 25.59 -9.61
CA CYS A 132 -10.77 26.50 -8.49
C CYS A 132 -10.57 27.95 -8.90
N GLN A 133 -11.08 28.87 -8.08
CA GLN A 133 -10.82 30.30 -8.27
C GLN A 133 -9.40 30.65 -7.86
N GLY A 134 -8.83 31.71 -8.45
CA GLY A 134 -7.48 32.18 -8.15
C GLY A 134 -7.23 32.37 -6.65
N LYS A 135 -8.21 32.94 -5.92
CA LYS A 135 -8.16 33.14 -4.47
C LYS A 135 -8.09 31.85 -3.64
N ASP A 136 -8.64 30.73 -4.15
CA ASP A 136 -8.76 29.46 -3.43
C ASP A 136 -7.62 28.48 -3.76
N ARG A 137 -6.70 28.87 -4.64
CA ARG A 137 -5.61 28.02 -5.15
C ARG A 137 -4.74 27.47 -4.03
N GLU A 138 -4.28 28.33 -3.14
CA GLU A 138 -3.33 27.97 -2.06
C GLU A 138 -3.97 27.02 -1.02
N GLU A 139 -5.28 27.09 -0.80
CA GLU A 139 -5.98 26.20 0.12
C GLU A 139 -5.98 24.75 -0.40
N ASN A 140 -6.21 24.58 -1.69
CA ASN A 140 -6.17 23.28 -2.35
C ASN A 140 -4.77 22.66 -2.31
N PHE A 141 -3.73 23.50 -2.35
CA PHE A 141 -2.34 23.07 -2.29
C PHE A 141 -1.92 22.55 -0.91
N ARG A 142 -2.47 23.09 0.19
CA ARG A 142 -2.06 22.73 1.56
C ARG A 142 -2.59 21.37 2.04
N LYS A 143 -3.70 20.89 1.48
CA LYS A 143 -4.32 19.63 1.89
C LYS A 143 -3.57 18.41 1.34
N VAL A 144 -3.53 17.32 2.10
CA VAL A 144 -3.18 15.99 1.59
C VAL A 144 -4.30 15.59 0.62
N PRO A 145 -4.00 15.01 -0.56
CA PRO A 145 -5.04 14.75 -1.52
C PRO A 145 -5.95 13.63 -1.00
N ASP A 146 -7.27 13.89 -0.97
CA ASP A 146 -8.28 12.96 -0.45
C ASP A 146 -8.21 11.57 -1.10
N ILE A 147 -7.66 11.51 -2.32
CA ILE A 147 -7.40 10.29 -3.09
C ILE A 147 -6.58 9.25 -2.33
N LEU A 148 -5.72 9.68 -1.41
CA LEU A 148 -4.95 8.79 -0.56
C LEU A 148 -5.82 8.11 0.50
N THR A 149 -6.94 8.72 0.90
CA THR A 149 -7.83 8.15 1.93
C THR A 149 -8.45 6.83 1.47
N ASP A 150 -8.71 6.68 0.18
CA ASP A 150 -9.31 5.48 -0.39
C ASP A 150 -8.29 4.52 -1.01
N LEU A 151 -7.00 4.87 -0.94
CA LEU A 151 -5.94 4.12 -1.58
C LEU A 151 -5.51 2.94 -0.70
N MET A 152 -5.30 1.81 -1.36
CA MET A 152 -4.75 0.60 -0.75
C MET A 152 -3.80 -0.05 -1.75
N ILE A 153 -2.70 -0.58 -1.23
CA ILE A 153 -1.75 -1.39 -2.00
C ILE A 153 -1.54 -2.74 -1.33
N VAL A 154 -1.20 -3.73 -2.15
CA VAL A 154 -0.93 -5.09 -1.70
C VAL A 154 0.50 -5.44 -2.04
N PHE A 155 1.24 -5.91 -1.05
CA PHE A 155 2.52 -6.57 -1.26
C PHE A 155 2.32 -8.08 -1.28
N GLN A 156 2.72 -8.73 -2.37
CA GLN A 156 2.76 -10.18 -2.46
C GLN A 156 4.22 -10.64 -2.45
N TYR A 157 4.53 -11.68 -1.68
CA TYR A 157 5.91 -12.15 -1.53
C TYR A 157 5.95 -13.62 -1.09
N LYS A 158 7.13 -14.24 -1.16
CA LYS A 158 7.37 -15.62 -0.74
C LYS A 158 8.37 -15.71 0.41
N ASN A 159 8.28 -16.77 1.20
CA ASN A 159 9.32 -17.12 2.17
C ASN A 159 10.39 -18.06 1.53
N PRO A 160 11.47 -18.43 2.25
CA PRO A 160 12.50 -19.33 1.72
C PRO A 160 11.99 -20.71 1.28
N ARG A 161 10.81 -21.13 1.76
CA ARG A 161 10.17 -22.41 1.38
C ARG A 161 9.25 -22.28 0.17
N GLY A 162 9.16 -21.10 -0.46
CA GLY A 162 8.32 -20.84 -1.62
C GLY A 162 6.83 -20.57 -1.31
N ASN A 163 6.45 -20.49 -0.03
CA ASN A 163 5.07 -20.20 0.37
C ASN A 163 4.75 -18.72 0.15
N THR A 164 3.58 -18.43 -0.44
CA THR A 164 3.12 -17.08 -0.75
C THR A 164 2.39 -16.43 0.42
N PHE A 165 2.70 -15.16 0.66
CA PHE A 165 2.10 -14.29 1.66
C PHE A 165 1.70 -12.95 1.04
N GLN A 166 0.84 -12.23 1.74
CA GLN A 166 0.34 -10.92 1.36
C GLN A 166 0.37 -9.97 2.55
N SER A 167 0.62 -8.69 2.28
CA SER A 167 0.41 -7.57 3.21
C SER A 167 -0.44 -6.50 2.52
N ARG A 168 -1.48 -6.02 3.18
CA ARG A 168 -2.33 -4.90 2.73
C ARG A 168 -1.90 -3.64 3.47
N TYR A 169 -1.60 -2.57 2.74
CA TYR A 169 -1.33 -1.26 3.34
C TYR A 169 -2.44 -0.28 3.02
N TYR A 170 -2.99 0.34 4.06
CA TYR A 170 -4.08 1.31 3.99
C TYR A 170 -3.56 2.71 4.26
N PHE A 171 -3.64 3.58 3.27
CA PHE A 171 -3.08 4.94 3.34
C PHE A 171 -3.83 5.84 4.34
N ASN A 172 -5.15 5.66 4.51
CA ASN A 172 -5.94 6.45 5.47
C ASN A 172 -5.57 6.24 6.94
N THR A 173 -5.14 5.03 7.29
CA THR A 173 -4.87 4.62 8.68
C THR A 173 -3.40 4.41 8.93
N ASP A 174 -2.57 4.46 7.89
CA ASP A 174 -1.15 4.14 7.90
C ASP A 174 -0.88 2.78 8.58
N LYS A 175 -1.69 1.78 8.23
CA LYS A 175 -1.64 0.44 8.82
C LYS A 175 -1.40 -0.64 7.79
N THR A 176 -0.54 -1.57 8.17
CA THR A 176 -0.32 -2.81 7.42
C THR A 176 -1.08 -3.97 8.06
N GLN A 177 -1.89 -4.67 7.27
CA GLN A 177 -2.61 -5.88 7.66
C GLN A 177 -2.07 -7.10 6.93
N TYR A 178 -2.19 -8.25 7.58
CA TYR A 178 -1.57 -9.51 7.15
C TYR A 178 -2.59 -10.57 6.73
N GLU A 179 -3.81 -10.15 6.46
CA GLU A 179 -4.90 -11.05 6.09
C GLU A 179 -4.67 -11.65 4.70
N LYS A 180 -5.16 -12.87 4.51
CA LYS A 180 -5.09 -13.55 3.23
C LYS A 180 -6.14 -12.97 2.30
N ILE A 181 -5.71 -12.58 1.10
CA ILE A 181 -6.58 -12.11 0.03
C ILE A 181 -7.08 -13.34 -0.76
N PRO A 182 -8.39 -13.51 -0.95
CA PRO A 182 -8.93 -14.55 -1.82
C PRO A 182 -8.32 -14.46 -3.22
N LYS A 183 -7.95 -15.61 -3.80
CA LYS A 183 -7.31 -15.67 -5.12
C LYS A 183 -8.14 -14.97 -6.22
N LYS A 184 -9.46 -15.15 -6.20
CA LYS A 184 -10.39 -14.49 -7.12
C LYS A 184 -10.36 -12.95 -7.01
N GLU A 185 -10.19 -12.43 -5.80
CA GLU A 185 -10.09 -10.99 -5.59
C GLU A 185 -8.77 -10.48 -6.20
N LEU A 186 -7.67 -11.19 -5.92
CA LEU A 186 -6.34 -10.85 -6.46
C LEU A 186 -6.34 -10.81 -8.00
N GLU A 187 -6.88 -11.84 -8.66
CA GLU A 187 -6.87 -11.96 -10.13
C GLU A 187 -7.76 -10.95 -10.85
N ASN A 188 -8.83 -10.50 -10.20
CA ASN A 188 -9.81 -9.62 -10.83
C ASN A 188 -9.56 -8.14 -10.57
N TYR A 189 -8.89 -7.80 -9.46
CA TYR A 189 -8.85 -6.42 -8.98
C TYR A 189 -7.44 -5.90 -8.70
N TRP A 190 -6.40 -6.74 -8.65
CA TRP A 190 -5.06 -6.33 -8.19
C TRP A 190 -3.99 -6.60 -9.26
N HIS A 191 -3.31 -5.54 -9.72
CA HIS A 191 -2.27 -5.60 -10.76
C HIS A 191 -1.01 -4.84 -10.39
#